data_AF-A0A9P3B8E4-F1
#
_entry.id   AF-A0A9P3B8E4-F1
#
_cell.length_a   1.000
_cell.length_b   1.000
_cell.length_c   1.000
_cell.angle_alpha   90.00
_cell.angle_beta   90.00
_cell.angle_gamma   90.00
#
_symmetry.space_group_name_H-M   'P 1'
#
loop_
_entity.id
_entity.type
_entity.pdbx_description
1 polymer ?
#
loop_
_entity_poly.entity_id
_entity_poly.type
_entity_poly.pdbx_seq_one_letter_code
_entity_poly.pdbx_strand_id
1 'polypeptide(L)'
;MNPLRYLAPPRPFGDVSNSTPEEIEGRELFASTLLNSSHLSVSDSDREAIDAYRDACRRLYSGDSQTRESDMQAVREYEQSLQTNGPANLCFDLATRTKMGEELDNLYDMWSYVRYEKYLPATVKEDAEKHPSSKVSDPWHKAFWKPFNGRLEAEADAWAQVMSGKNHLNECPTYLLLALLCEQQSMDWDETLGLIRYCAVEGVELPKADFVDYLKAKDVTGLAKRLERDENTIALSTEYVMGVGTMLLAYFRMHVPEALYECEEDLDPESWVPKKRLHDLMALQDGHEQAVQELIREIFYEMVLGGSDDEEEAWDDEDDITDEDDLMDEAD
;
A
#
# COMPACT_ATOMS: atom_id res chain seq x y z
N MET A 1 -15.58 22.37 10.65
CA MET A 1 -14.25 22.20 11.27
C MET A 1 -13.28 21.88 10.14
N ASN A 2 -12.10 22.49 10.05
CA ASN A 2 -11.15 22.19 8.97
C ASN A 2 -10.59 20.77 9.17
N PRO A 3 -10.87 19.79 8.29
CA PRO A 3 -10.43 18.42 8.46
C PRO A 3 -8.90 18.28 8.35
N LEU A 4 -8.24 19.22 7.67
CA LEU A 4 -6.79 19.24 7.49
C LEU A 4 -6.01 19.82 8.67
N ARG A 5 -6.68 20.14 9.79
CA ARG A 5 -6.03 20.71 10.99
C ARG A 5 -4.99 19.77 11.63
N TYR A 6 -5.04 18.49 11.28
CA TYR A 6 -4.14 17.45 11.78
C TYR A 6 -2.91 17.26 10.89
N LEU A 7 -2.86 17.89 9.71
CA LEU A 7 -1.70 17.87 8.84
C LEU A 7 -0.79 19.03 9.20
N ALA A 8 0.08 18.81 10.18
CA ALA A 8 1.05 19.79 10.60
C ALA A 8 2.06 20.04 9.46
N PRO A 9 2.58 21.27 9.33
CA PRO A 9 3.65 21.53 8.37
C PRO A 9 4.88 20.68 8.73
N PRO A 10 5.60 20.12 7.74
CA PRO A 10 6.82 19.39 8.00
C PRO A 10 7.88 20.31 8.61
N ARG A 11 8.84 19.71 9.29
CA ARG A 11 9.99 20.39 9.90
C ARG A 11 11.28 19.91 9.25
N PRO A 12 12.39 20.65 9.40
CA PRO A 12 13.70 20.10 9.10
C PRO A 12 13.97 18.86 9.92
N PHE A 13 14.73 17.91 9.37
CA PHE A 13 15.31 16.88 10.21
C PHE A 13 16.30 17.50 11.21
N GLY A 14 16.45 16.86 12.38
CA GLY A 14 17.53 17.18 13.32
C GLY A 14 18.91 16.79 12.77
N ASP A 15 19.99 17.15 13.45
CA ASP A 15 21.33 16.71 13.02
C ASP A 15 21.42 15.17 13.03
N VAL A 16 21.99 14.61 11.96
CA VAL A 16 22.13 13.15 11.77
C VAL A 16 22.85 12.46 12.94
N SER A 17 23.77 13.15 13.63
CA SER A 17 24.50 12.57 14.78
C SER A 17 23.62 12.30 16.00
N ASN A 18 22.48 12.99 16.11
CA ASN A 18 21.53 12.86 17.21
C ASN A 18 20.17 12.30 16.73
N SER A 19 20.07 11.89 15.46
CA SER A 19 18.82 11.42 14.89
C SER A 19 18.40 10.09 15.49
N THR A 20 17.10 9.93 15.73
CA THR A 20 16.53 8.65 16.16
C THR A 20 16.48 7.66 14.97
N PRO A 21 16.33 6.35 15.21
CA PRO A 21 16.14 5.37 14.13
C PRO A 21 14.99 5.76 13.17
N GLU A 22 13.88 6.27 13.71
CA GLU A 22 12.72 6.72 12.91
C GLU A 22 13.04 7.96 12.05
N GLU A 23 13.91 8.85 12.52
CA GLU A 23 14.37 10.00 11.73
C GLU A 23 15.38 9.61 10.65
N ILE A 24 16.14 8.53 10.84
CA ILE A 24 17.04 7.98 9.80
C ILE A 24 16.20 7.23 8.75
N GLU A 25 15.22 6.44 9.19
CA GLU A 25 14.25 5.78 8.31
C GLU A 25 13.47 6.80 7.48
N GLY A 26 12.98 7.88 8.08
CA GLY A 26 12.26 8.94 7.35
C GLY A 26 13.09 9.61 6.25
N ARG A 27 14.41 9.69 6.42
CA ARG A 27 15.33 10.19 5.39
C ARG A 27 15.52 9.21 4.24
N GLU A 28 15.68 7.94 4.57
CA GLU A 28 15.80 6.86 3.60
C GLU A 28 14.52 6.78 2.77
N LEU A 29 13.36 6.81 3.42
CA LEU A 29 12.05 6.81 2.77
C LEU A 29 11.84 8.02 1.86
N PHE A 30 12.27 9.22 2.26
CA PHE A 30 12.24 10.40 1.38
C PHE A 30 13.04 10.18 0.10
N ALA A 31 14.24 9.61 0.21
CA ALA A 31 15.08 9.34 -0.95
C ALA A 31 14.47 8.27 -1.86
N SER A 32 13.99 7.17 -1.27
CA SER A 32 13.29 6.09 -1.96
C SER A 32 12.07 6.61 -2.71
N THR A 33 11.25 7.44 -2.06
CA THR A 33 10.06 8.08 -2.66
C THR A 33 10.41 8.85 -3.95
N LEU A 34 11.50 9.62 -3.94
CA LEU A 34 11.92 10.35 -5.13
C LEU A 34 12.40 9.40 -6.23
N LEU A 35 13.25 8.44 -5.88
CA LEU A 35 13.88 7.50 -6.82
C LEU A 35 12.89 6.53 -7.47
N ASN A 36 11.84 6.15 -6.75
CA ASN A 36 10.79 5.25 -7.21
C ASN A 36 9.67 5.98 -7.97
N SER A 37 9.68 7.32 -7.98
CA SER A 37 8.74 8.09 -8.78
C SER A 37 9.01 7.90 -10.27
N SER A 38 8.03 7.33 -10.98
CA SER A 38 8.06 7.15 -12.44
C SER A 38 8.17 8.47 -13.22
N HIS A 39 7.83 9.59 -12.57
CA HIS A 39 7.84 10.93 -13.15
C HIS A 39 9.13 11.71 -12.88
N LEU A 40 10.08 11.14 -12.12
CA LEU A 40 11.35 11.78 -11.83
C LEU A 40 12.20 11.91 -13.10
N SER A 41 12.50 13.14 -13.50
CA SER A 41 13.33 13.49 -14.65
C SER A 41 14.48 14.37 -14.20
N VAL A 42 15.53 13.71 -13.69
CA VAL A 42 16.75 14.36 -13.18
C VAL A 42 17.97 13.90 -13.97
N SER A 43 19.09 14.61 -13.83
CA SER A 43 20.35 14.16 -14.43
C SER A 43 20.87 12.89 -13.72
N ASP A 44 21.68 12.08 -14.41
CA ASP A 44 22.29 10.89 -13.80
C ASP A 44 23.09 11.25 -12.54
N SER A 45 23.79 12.39 -12.55
CA SER A 45 24.54 12.89 -11.39
C SER A 45 23.64 13.22 -10.19
N ASP A 46 22.46 13.80 -10.43
CA ASP A 46 21.51 14.09 -9.35
C ASP A 46 20.89 12.80 -8.83
N ARG A 47 20.59 11.85 -9.72
CA ARG A 47 20.09 10.52 -9.35
C ARG A 47 21.08 9.76 -8.48
N GLU A 48 22.36 9.74 -8.88
CA GLU A 48 23.45 9.15 -8.11
C GLU A 48 23.60 9.81 -6.72
N ALA A 49 23.40 11.12 -6.62
CA ALA A 49 23.44 11.82 -5.33
C ALA A 49 22.27 11.40 -4.41
N ILE A 50 21.06 11.24 -4.94
CA ILE A 50 19.90 10.76 -4.18
C ILE A 50 20.12 9.29 -3.76
N ASP A 51 20.60 8.44 -4.65
CA ASP A 51 20.92 7.02 -4.36
C ASP A 51 22.01 6.92 -3.27
N ALA A 52 23.09 7.70 -3.37
CA ALA A 52 24.15 7.73 -2.36
C ALA A 52 23.64 8.19 -0.99
N TYR A 53 22.74 9.18 -0.97
CA TYR A 53 22.06 9.63 0.24
C TYR A 53 21.19 8.52 0.86
N ARG A 54 20.35 7.85 0.06
CA ARG A 54 19.54 6.70 0.51
C ARG A 54 20.41 5.61 1.13
N ASP A 55 21.48 5.23 0.45
CA ASP A 55 22.35 4.15 0.87
C ASP A 55 23.13 4.50 2.15
N ALA A 56 23.52 5.77 2.31
CA ALA A 56 24.11 6.27 3.55
C ALA A 56 23.12 6.19 4.72
N CYS A 57 21.87 6.62 4.53
CA CYS A 57 20.82 6.48 5.55
C CYS A 57 20.59 5.01 5.92
N ARG A 58 20.53 4.11 4.94
CA ARG A 58 20.36 2.67 5.17
C ARG A 58 21.50 2.07 6.00
N ARG A 59 22.77 2.39 5.69
CA ARG A 59 23.93 1.95 6.47
C ARG A 59 23.93 2.49 7.90
N LEU A 60 23.53 3.76 8.08
CA LEU A 60 23.38 4.36 9.40
C LEU A 60 22.28 3.68 10.22
N TYR A 61 21.17 3.30 9.59
CA TYR A 61 20.06 2.57 10.22
C TYR A 61 20.49 1.16 10.64
N SER A 62 21.20 0.43 9.77
CA SER A 62 21.74 -0.90 10.08
C SER A 62 22.84 -0.90 11.15
N GLY A 63 23.38 0.27 11.50
CA GLY A 63 24.39 0.42 12.55
C GLY A 63 25.80 0.03 12.12
N ASP A 64 26.14 0.14 10.83
CA ASP A 64 27.52 -0.10 10.37
C ASP A 64 28.49 0.93 10.99
N SER A 65 29.39 0.44 11.85
CA SER A 65 30.32 1.28 12.60
C SER A 65 31.54 1.73 11.78
N GLN A 66 31.87 1.05 10.68
CA GLN A 66 33.10 1.33 9.92
C GLN A 66 32.96 2.55 9.02
N THR A 67 31.76 2.79 8.48
CA THR A 67 31.47 3.88 7.55
C THR A 67 30.65 5.01 8.18
N ARG A 68 30.35 4.92 9.48
CA ARG A 68 29.41 5.83 10.16
C ARG A 68 29.73 7.31 9.94
N GLU A 69 30.98 7.74 10.10
CA GLU A 69 31.33 9.16 9.94
C GLU A 69 31.23 9.62 8.48
N SER A 70 31.66 8.79 7.52
CA SER A 70 31.51 9.10 6.09
C SER A 70 30.05 9.12 5.66
N ASP A 71 29.22 8.22 6.19
CA ASP A 71 27.79 8.18 5.89
C ASP A 71 27.06 9.39 6.48
N MET A 72 27.38 9.79 7.72
CA MET A 72 26.87 11.04 8.31
C MET A 72 27.27 12.26 7.49
N GLN A 73 28.51 12.29 6.97
CA GLN A 73 28.97 13.38 6.13
C GLN A 73 28.22 13.43 4.79
N ALA A 74 28.01 12.29 4.13
CA ALA A 74 27.22 12.20 2.90
C ALA A 74 25.77 12.69 3.10
N VAL A 75 25.13 12.30 4.23
CA VAL A 75 23.81 12.78 4.62
C VAL A 75 23.78 14.31 4.75
N ARG A 76 24.76 14.89 5.47
CA ARG A 76 24.85 16.34 5.66
C ARG A 76 25.08 17.09 4.35
N GLU A 77 25.95 16.59 3.49
CA GLU A 77 26.27 17.23 2.21
C GLU A 77 25.04 17.28 1.29
N TYR A 78 24.30 16.17 1.21
CA TYR A 78 23.07 16.13 0.45
C TYR A 78 21.99 17.06 1.05
N GLU A 79 21.74 17.01 2.36
CA GLU A 79 20.78 17.92 3.01
C GLU A 79 21.16 19.40 2.87
N GLN A 80 22.46 19.73 2.85
CA GLN A 80 22.94 21.09 2.58
C GLN A 80 22.70 21.50 1.14
N SER A 81 22.82 20.58 0.18
CA SER A 81 22.49 20.86 -1.23
C SER A 81 21.01 21.21 -1.43
N LEU A 82 20.14 20.72 -0.54
CA LEU A 82 18.71 21.03 -0.52
C LEU A 82 18.37 22.36 0.16
N GLN A 83 19.36 23.20 0.50
CA GLN A 83 19.09 24.51 1.09
C GLN A 83 18.99 25.60 0.02
N THR A 84 17.79 26.14 -0.18
CA THR A 84 17.58 27.34 -1.02
C THR A 84 17.40 28.59 -0.16
N ASN A 85 16.38 28.58 0.71
CA ASN A 85 16.01 29.69 1.61
C ASN A 85 15.84 29.20 3.06
N GLY A 86 16.74 28.33 3.50
CA GLY A 86 16.65 27.60 4.76
C GLY A 86 16.68 26.08 4.54
N PRO A 87 16.65 25.30 5.63
CA PRO A 87 16.64 23.84 5.55
C PRO A 87 15.39 23.32 4.83
N ALA A 88 15.52 22.15 4.19
CA ALA A 88 14.40 21.44 3.63
C ALA A 88 13.52 20.85 4.76
N ASN A 89 12.22 21.09 4.68
CA ASN A 89 11.23 20.65 5.64
C ASN A 89 10.68 19.30 5.20
N LEU A 90 11.36 18.22 5.60
CA LEU A 90 11.08 16.85 5.14
C LEU A 90 10.60 15.92 6.26
N CYS A 91 10.73 16.33 7.52
CA CYS A 91 10.31 15.55 8.68
C CYS A 91 8.82 15.82 8.99
N PHE A 92 7.97 14.86 8.65
CA PHE A 92 6.55 14.85 9.04
C PHE A 92 6.39 14.18 10.40
N ASP A 93 5.63 14.83 11.28
CA ASP A 93 5.36 14.22 12.59
C ASP A 93 4.47 12.98 12.48
N LEU A 94 4.56 12.12 13.50
CA LEU A 94 3.85 10.85 13.54
C LEU A 94 2.33 11.05 13.41
N ALA A 95 1.76 12.05 14.09
CA ALA A 95 0.32 12.31 14.03
C ALA A 95 -0.15 12.66 12.62
N THR A 96 0.61 13.47 11.87
CA THR A 96 0.33 13.82 10.48
C THR A 96 0.42 12.60 9.58
N ARG A 97 1.49 11.79 9.71
CA ARG A 97 1.68 10.56 8.92
C ARG A 97 0.58 9.54 9.20
N THR A 98 0.30 9.25 10.46
CA THR A 98 -0.76 8.32 10.87
C THR A 98 -2.12 8.78 10.34
N LYS A 99 -2.49 10.05 10.55
CA LYS A 99 -3.81 10.52 10.13
C LYS A 99 -3.98 10.48 8.61
N MET A 100 -2.96 10.85 7.86
CA MET A 100 -3.00 10.80 6.40
C MET A 100 -2.97 9.36 5.88
N GLY A 101 -2.20 8.47 6.52
CA GLY A 101 -2.21 7.03 6.23
C GLY A 101 -3.60 6.41 6.44
N GLU A 102 -4.28 6.73 7.54
CA GLU A 102 -5.67 6.29 7.77
C GLU A 102 -6.65 6.77 6.70
N GLU A 103 -6.46 7.98 6.16
CA GLU A 103 -7.31 8.49 5.09
C GLU A 103 -7.04 7.75 3.78
N LEU A 104 -5.77 7.47 3.45
CA LEU A 104 -5.39 6.67 2.30
C LEU A 104 -5.92 5.24 2.40
N ASP A 105 -5.77 4.60 3.56
CA ASP A 105 -6.36 3.31 3.88
C ASP A 105 -7.86 3.30 3.58
N ASN A 106 -8.61 4.26 4.13
CA ASN A 106 -10.05 4.37 3.87
C ASN A 106 -10.37 4.60 2.38
N LEU A 107 -9.56 5.39 1.68
CA LEU A 107 -9.74 5.66 0.25
C LEU A 107 -9.62 4.36 -0.58
N TYR A 108 -8.63 3.53 -0.26
CA TYR A 108 -8.38 2.26 -0.93
C TYR A 108 -9.34 1.14 -0.49
N ASP A 109 -9.77 1.14 0.78
CA ASP A 109 -10.82 0.26 1.29
C ASP A 109 -12.14 0.50 0.57
N MET A 110 -12.55 1.76 0.44
CA MET A 110 -13.75 2.15 -0.31
C MET A 110 -13.64 1.80 -1.78
N TRP A 111 -12.46 1.97 -2.37
CA TRP A 111 -12.25 1.58 -3.76
C TRP A 111 -12.32 0.07 -3.97
N SER A 112 -11.74 -0.69 -3.05
CA SER A 112 -11.83 -2.16 -3.03
C SER A 112 -13.28 -2.59 -2.89
N TYR A 113 -14.02 -2.03 -1.94
CA TYR A 113 -15.46 -2.28 -1.81
C TYR A 113 -16.19 -2.08 -3.13
N VAL A 114 -16.03 -0.93 -3.81
CA VAL A 114 -16.74 -0.68 -5.09
C VAL A 114 -16.37 -1.69 -6.18
N ARG A 115 -15.14 -2.20 -6.21
CA ARG A 115 -14.75 -3.25 -7.18
C ARG A 115 -15.45 -4.58 -6.91
N TYR A 116 -15.48 -5.01 -5.65
CA TYR A 116 -15.99 -6.32 -5.27
C TYR A 116 -17.49 -6.35 -4.97
N GLU A 117 -18.10 -5.21 -4.62
CA GLU A 117 -19.49 -5.12 -4.14
C GLU A 117 -20.47 -5.80 -5.08
N LYS A 118 -20.36 -5.53 -6.38
CA LYS A 118 -21.28 -6.07 -7.38
C LYS A 118 -21.23 -7.60 -7.45
N TYR A 119 -20.11 -8.21 -7.11
CA TYR A 119 -19.91 -9.67 -7.09
C TYR A 119 -20.27 -10.33 -5.76
N LEU A 120 -20.58 -9.54 -4.70
CA LEU A 120 -20.94 -10.10 -3.41
C LEU A 120 -22.20 -10.99 -3.49
N PRO A 121 -22.23 -12.11 -2.74
CA PRO A 121 -23.44 -12.91 -2.57
C PRO A 121 -24.62 -12.08 -2.06
N ALA A 122 -25.84 -12.43 -2.46
CA ALA A 122 -27.05 -11.70 -2.09
C ALA A 122 -27.25 -11.59 -0.57
N THR A 123 -26.96 -12.67 0.18
CA THR A 123 -27.03 -12.69 1.65
C THR A 123 -26.08 -11.67 2.28
N VAL A 124 -24.85 -11.56 1.78
CA VAL A 124 -23.87 -10.59 2.26
C VAL A 124 -24.35 -9.16 2.00
N LYS A 125 -24.91 -8.89 0.82
CA LYS A 125 -25.48 -7.56 0.49
C LYS A 125 -26.63 -7.19 1.43
N GLU A 126 -27.56 -8.11 1.67
CA GLU A 126 -28.70 -7.90 2.56
C GLU A 126 -28.28 -7.62 4.02
N ASP A 127 -27.21 -8.25 4.49
CA ASP A 127 -26.70 -8.03 5.85
C ASP A 127 -25.86 -6.75 5.96
N ALA A 128 -25.07 -6.44 4.93
CA ALA A 128 -24.31 -5.19 4.85
C ALA A 128 -25.23 -3.97 4.92
N GLU A 129 -26.37 -3.99 4.22
CA GLU A 129 -27.37 -2.91 4.26
C GLU A 129 -27.91 -2.64 5.68
N LYS A 130 -27.99 -3.66 6.54
CA LYS A 130 -28.50 -3.52 7.91
C LYS A 130 -27.43 -3.01 8.89
N HIS A 131 -26.16 -3.19 8.56
CA HIS A 131 -25.04 -2.86 9.44
C HIS A 131 -24.95 -1.35 9.73
N PRO A 132 -24.55 -0.90 10.94
CA PRO A 132 -24.41 0.54 11.22
C PRO A 132 -23.45 1.29 10.29
N SER A 133 -22.37 0.66 9.83
CA SER A 133 -21.38 1.30 8.96
C SER A 133 -21.87 1.56 7.53
N SER A 134 -22.96 0.93 7.07
CA SER A 134 -23.58 1.25 5.77
C SER A 134 -24.33 2.59 5.79
N LYS A 135 -24.59 3.14 6.98
CA LYS A 135 -25.35 4.39 7.18
C LYS A 135 -24.46 5.63 7.23
N VAL A 136 -23.17 5.50 6.92
CA VAL A 136 -22.21 6.60 6.88
C VAL A 136 -22.57 7.56 5.74
N SER A 137 -22.70 8.85 6.05
CA SER A 137 -23.15 9.86 5.07
C SER A 137 -22.08 10.29 4.05
N ASP A 138 -20.80 10.15 4.39
CA ASP A 138 -19.66 10.47 3.53
C ASP A 138 -18.62 9.35 3.61
N PRO A 139 -18.89 8.14 3.06
CA PRO A 139 -18.01 6.99 3.22
C PRO A 139 -16.67 7.17 2.51
N TRP A 140 -16.66 7.96 1.43
CA TRP A 140 -15.46 8.32 0.68
C TRP A 140 -14.64 9.44 1.33
N HIS A 141 -15.07 9.97 2.47
CA HIS A 141 -14.42 11.10 3.15
C HIS A 141 -14.18 12.31 2.22
N LYS A 142 -15.14 12.62 1.33
CA LYS A 142 -15.05 13.73 0.37
C LYS A 142 -14.81 15.07 1.07
N ALA A 143 -15.33 15.24 2.29
CA ALA A 143 -15.09 16.41 3.12
C ALA A 143 -13.59 16.63 3.42
N PHE A 144 -12.80 15.56 3.56
CA PHE A 144 -11.35 15.60 3.74
C PHE A 144 -10.62 15.81 2.40
N TRP A 145 -10.96 15.01 1.39
CA TRP A 145 -10.23 15.01 0.11
C TRP A 145 -10.40 16.29 -0.71
N LYS A 146 -11.56 16.95 -0.62
CA LYS A 146 -11.81 18.19 -1.35
C LYS A 146 -10.82 19.31 -1.01
N PRO A 147 -10.62 19.73 0.26
CA PRO A 147 -9.61 20.71 0.60
C PRO A 147 -8.18 20.17 0.42
N PHE A 148 -7.94 18.85 0.55
CA PHE A 148 -6.62 18.26 0.30
C PHE A 148 -6.20 18.41 -1.17
N ASN A 149 -7.09 18.05 -2.10
CA ASN A 149 -6.89 18.27 -3.53
C ASN A 149 -6.67 19.74 -3.86
N GLY A 150 -7.37 20.67 -3.21
CA GLY A 150 -7.12 22.10 -3.38
C GLY A 150 -5.70 22.53 -2.98
N ARG A 151 -5.05 21.85 -2.02
CA ARG A 151 -3.62 22.08 -1.73
C ARG A 151 -2.72 21.48 -2.79
N LEU A 152 -3.01 20.25 -3.25
CA LEU A 152 -2.28 19.64 -4.37
C LEU A 152 -2.32 20.56 -5.61
N GLU A 153 -3.49 21.06 -6.00
CA GLU A 153 -3.61 21.98 -7.13
C GLU A 153 -2.77 23.25 -6.96
N ALA A 154 -2.67 23.78 -5.74
CA ALA A 154 -1.86 24.96 -5.45
C ALA A 154 -0.35 24.68 -5.45
N GLU A 155 0.06 23.44 -5.16
CA GLU A 155 1.46 23.00 -5.07
C GLU A 155 1.98 22.35 -6.38
N ALA A 156 1.12 22.16 -7.38
CA ALA A 156 1.42 21.38 -8.58
C ALA A 156 2.64 21.88 -9.37
N ASP A 157 2.77 23.20 -9.52
CA ASP A 157 3.91 23.80 -10.23
C ASP A 157 5.24 23.54 -9.50
N ALA A 158 5.24 23.67 -8.17
CA ALA A 158 6.40 23.39 -7.34
C ALA A 158 6.78 21.91 -7.37
N TRP A 159 5.80 21.01 -7.30
CA TRP A 159 6.02 19.58 -7.44
C TRP A 159 6.63 19.23 -8.80
N ALA A 160 6.12 19.81 -9.89
CA ALA A 160 6.70 19.63 -11.22
C ALA A 160 8.16 20.10 -11.30
N GLN A 161 8.51 21.19 -10.59
CA GLN A 161 9.91 21.61 -10.50
C GLN A 161 10.75 20.58 -9.73
N VAL A 162 10.26 20.01 -8.61
CA VAL A 162 10.94 18.93 -7.86
C VAL A 162 11.17 17.70 -8.73
N MET A 163 10.15 17.26 -9.48
CA MET A 163 10.28 16.13 -10.40
C MET A 163 11.27 16.39 -11.54
N SER A 164 11.53 17.66 -11.88
CA SER A 164 12.58 18.07 -12.83
C SER A 164 13.97 18.31 -12.20
N GLY A 165 14.15 17.92 -10.92
CA GLY A 165 15.42 18.04 -10.21
C GLY A 165 15.69 19.41 -9.59
N LYS A 166 14.71 20.32 -9.59
CA LYS A 166 14.88 21.64 -8.99
C LYS A 166 14.39 21.65 -7.56
N ASN A 167 15.12 22.34 -6.71
CA ASN A 167 14.80 22.39 -5.29
C ASN A 167 13.63 23.34 -4.97
N HIS A 168 12.42 22.78 -4.97
CA HIS A 168 11.17 23.42 -4.53
C HIS A 168 10.44 22.63 -3.42
N LEU A 169 11.17 21.77 -2.69
CA LEU A 169 10.61 20.85 -1.70
C LEU A 169 9.75 21.55 -0.64
N ASN A 170 10.16 22.73 -0.19
CA ASN A 170 9.43 23.50 0.83
C ASN A 170 8.12 24.13 0.32
N GLU A 171 7.90 24.16 -1.00
CA GLU A 171 6.73 24.75 -1.65
C GLU A 171 5.65 23.70 -1.95
N CYS A 172 5.94 22.40 -1.80
CA CYS A 172 5.02 21.30 -2.09
C CYS A 172 4.92 20.24 -0.97
N PRO A 173 4.67 20.63 0.30
CA PRO A 173 4.64 19.69 1.42
C PRO A 173 3.48 18.68 1.35
N THR A 174 2.36 19.01 0.71
CA THR A 174 1.22 18.09 0.55
C THR A 174 1.56 16.99 -0.44
N TYR A 175 2.21 17.32 -1.56
CA TYR A 175 2.74 16.31 -2.50
C TYR A 175 3.78 15.41 -1.85
N LEU A 176 4.71 15.98 -1.09
CA LEU A 176 5.74 15.20 -0.40
C LEU A 176 5.16 14.21 0.61
N LEU A 177 4.17 14.66 1.41
CA LEU A 177 3.48 13.77 2.34
C LEU A 177 2.74 12.64 1.62
N LEU A 178 2.03 12.96 0.54
CA LEU A 178 1.30 11.97 -0.25
C LEU A 178 2.27 10.95 -0.86
N ALA A 179 3.37 11.41 -1.47
CA ALA A 179 4.33 10.56 -2.13
C ALA A 179 5.03 9.62 -1.13
N LEU A 180 5.40 10.17 0.04
CA LEU A 180 5.99 9.39 1.12
C LEU A 180 5.07 8.27 1.59
N LEU A 181 3.78 8.54 1.74
CA LEU A 181 2.82 7.54 2.20
C LEU A 181 2.45 6.54 1.11
N CYS A 182 2.41 6.96 -0.16
CA CYS A 182 2.23 6.03 -1.28
C CYS A 182 3.38 5.02 -1.32
N GLU A 183 4.62 5.48 -1.18
CA GLU A 183 5.79 4.61 -1.08
C GLU A 183 5.70 3.70 0.16
N GLN A 184 5.41 4.26 1.34
CA GLN A 184 5.35 3.50 2.58
C GLN A 184 4.26 2.42 2.59
N GLN A 185 3.12 2.67 1.92
CA GLN A 185 1.97 1.76 1.87
C GLN A 185 1.89 0.98 0.55
N SER A 186 2.92 1.04 -0.31
CA SER A 186 2.95 0.37 -1.62
C SER A 186 1.76 0.71 -2.53
N MET A 187 1.27 1.96 -2.46
CA MET A 187 0.15 2.45 -3.25
C MET A 187 0.63 3.09 -4.56
N ASP A 188 -0.11 2.85 -5.64
CA ASP A 188 0.20 3.45 -6.95
C ASP A 188 -0.10 4.96 -6.93
N TRP A 189 0.89 5.77 -7.33
CA TRP A 189 0.81 7.23 -7.31
C TRP A 189 -0.31 7.79 -8.19
N ASP A 190 -0.40 7.32 -9.43
CA ASP A 190 -1.34 7.85 -10.41
C ASP A 190 -2.78 7.41 -10.08
N GLU A 191 -2.96 6.18 -9.60
CA GLU A 191 -4.23 5.68 -9.07
C GLU A 191 -4.67 6.50 -7.84
N THR A 192 -3.75 6.75 -6.90
CA THR A 192 -4.04 7.56 -5.70
C THR A 192 -4.49 8.97 -6.07
N LEU A 193 -3.80 9.65 -6.99
CA LEU A 193 -4.22 10.97 -7.48
C LEU A 193 -5.58 10.90 -8.18
N GLY A 194 -5.85 9.84 -8.96
CA GLY A 194 -7.14 9.60 -9.60
C GLY A 194 -8.28 9.48 -8.59
N LEU A 195 -8.09 8.72 -7.52
CA LEU A 195 -9.07 8.53 -6.45
C LEU A 195 -9.31 9.82 -5.65
N ILE A 196 -8.25 10.56 -5.31
CA ILE A 196 -8.38 11.87 -4.65
C ILE A 196 -9.21 12.82 -5.51
N ARG A 197 -8.95 12.86 -6.82
CA ARG A 197 -9.73 13.70 -7.76
C ARG A 197 -11.18 13.25 -7.88
N TYR A 198 -11.45 11.94 -7.90
CA TYR A 198 -12.82 11.41 -7.85
C TYR A 198 -13.57 11.87 -6.60
N CYS A 199 -12.90 11.90 -5.45
CA CYS A 199 -13.50 12.38 -4.20
C CYS A 199 -13.67 13.91 -4.17
N ALA A 200 -12.77 14.67 -4.80
CA ALA A 200 -12.69 16.11 -4.68
C ALA A 200 -13.44 16.90 -5.76
N VAL A 201 -13.55 16.37 -6.99
CA VAL A 201 -14.02 17.08 -8.17
C VAL A 201 -15.29 16.43 -8.74
N GLU A 202 -16.34 17.23 -8.94
CA GLU A 202 -17.59 16.75 -9.52
C GLU A 202 -17.41 16.30 -10.98
N GLY A 203 -17.99 15.15 -11.33
CA GLY A 203 -17.96 14.62 -12.70
C GLY A 203 -16.70 13.85 -13.09
N VAL A 204 -15.73 13.70 -12.18
CA VAL A 204 -14.60 12.77 -12.37
C VAL A 204 -15.13 11.34 -12.16
N GLU A 205 -14.82 10.45 -13.10
CA GLU A 205 -15.14 9.02 -12.98
C GLU A 205 -14.10 8.31 -12.11
N LEU A 206 -14.51 7.22 -11.47
CA LEU A 206 -13.57 6.33 -10.78
C LEU A 206 -12.55 5.77 -11.79
N PRO A 207 -11.27 5.62 -11.41
CA PRO A 207 -10.28 4.95 -12.25
C PRO A 207 -10.80 3.58 -12.73
N LYS A 208 -10.68 3.31 -14.03
CA LYS A 208 -11.12 2.06 -14.64
C LYS A 208 -10.29 0.91 -14.10
N ALA A 209 -10.93 -0.03 -13.41
CA ALA A 209 -10.26 -1.13 -12.74
C ALA A 209 -11.17 -2.36 -12.61
N ASP A 210 -11.99 -2.63 -13.63
CA ASP A 210 -12.87 -3.79 -13.62
C ASP A 210 -12.19 -5.01 -14.24
N PHE A 211 -12.19 -6.14 -13.51
CA PHE A 211 -11.65 -7.42 -13.98
C PHE A 211 -12.20 -7.80 -15.35
N VAL A 212 -13.49 -7.52 -15.56
CA VAL A 212 -14.21 -7.85 -16.79
C VAL A 212 -13.64 -7.11 -18.01
N ASP A 213 -13.13 -5.89 -17.84
CA ASP A 213 -12.56 -5.13 -18.95
C ASP A 213 -11.26 -5.79 -19.44
N TYR A 214 -10.41 -6.25 -18.52
CA TYR A 214 -9.20 -7.01 -18.87
C TYR A 214 -9.52 -8.36 -19.51
N LEU A 215 -10.54 -9.07 -19.00
CA LEU A 215 -11.00 -10.33 -19.59
C LEU A 215 -11.50 -10.14 -21.04
N LYS A 216 -12.35 -9.13 -21.26
CA LYS A 216 -12.87 -8.79 -22.60
C LYS A 216 -11.76 -8.35 -23.56
N ALA A 217 -10.76 -7.62 -23.06
CA ALA A 217 -9.59 -7.19 -23.81
C ALA A 217 -8.57 -8.33 -24.05
N LYS A 218 -8.72 -9.46 -23.36
CA LYS A 218 -7.75 -10.57 -23.31
C LYS A 218 -6.36 -10.12 -22.86
N ASP A 219 -6.33 -9.15 -21.94
CA ASP A 219 -5.12 -8.58 -21.38
C ASP A 219 -4.74 -9.33 -20.10
N VAL A 220 -4.01 -10.44 -20.28
CA VAL A 220 -3.54 -11.30 -19.19
C VAL A 220 -2.61 -10.53 -18.25
N THR A 221 -1.59 -9.88 -18.81
CA THR A 221 -0.59 -9.16 -18.00
C THR A 221 -1.19 -7.96 -17.28
N GLY A 222 -2.11 -7.22 -17.92
CA GLY A 222 -2.84 -6.14 -17.26
C GLY A 222 -3.69 -6.63 -16.09
N LEU A 223 -4.37 -7.77 -16.24
CA LEU A 223 -5.14 -8.38 -15.15
C LEU A 223 -4.23 -8.84 -14.00
N ALA A 224 -3.10 -9.49 -14.29
CA ALA A 224 -2.14 -9.92 -13.28
C ALA A 224 -1.62 -8.73 -12.46
N LYS A 225 -1.14 -7.67 -13.13
CA LYS A 225 -0.70 -6.43 -12.49
C LYS A 225 -1.79 -5.79 -11.63
N ARG A 226 -3.04 -5.83 -12.09
CA ARG A 226 -4.16 -5.29 -11.30
C ARG A 226 -4.43 -6.12 -10.04
N LEU A 227 -4.38 -7.44 -10.15
CA LEU A 227 -4.64 -8.35 -9.05
C LEU A 227 -3.52 -8.31 -8.00
N GLU A 228 -2.27 -8.26 -8.43
CA GLU A 228 -1.11 -8.05 -7.56
C GLU A 228 -1.21 -6.71 -6.79
N ARG A 229 -1.58 -5.63 -7.48
CA ARG A 229 -1.86 -4.35 -6.80
C ARG A 229 -2.98 -4.43 -5.78
N ASP A 230 -4.07 -5.12 -6.13
CA ASP A 230 -5.20 -5.33 -5.23
C ASP A 230 -4.78 -6.09 -3.97
N GLU A 231 -3.94 -7.13 -4.13
CA GLU A 231 -3.38 -7.93 -3.04
C GLU A 231 -2.46 -7.11 -2.14
N ASN A 232 -1.57 -6.31 -2.73
CA ASN A 232 -0.56 -5.53 -1.99
C ASN A 232 -1.11 -4.25 -1.35
N THR A 233 -2.30 -3.80 -1.74
CA THR A 233 -2.97 -2.65 -1.10
C THR A 233 -3.70 -3.10 0.17
N ILE A 234 -2.96 -3.34 1.26
CA ILE A 234 -3.54 -3.82 2.53
C ILE A 234 -3.76 -2.65 3.49
N ALA A 235 -5.03 -2.24 3.60
CA ALA A 235 -5.54 -1.59 4.79
C ALA A 235 -6.54 -2.55 5.45
N LEU A 236 -6.16 -3.14 6.59
CA LEU A 236 -7.09 -3.85 7.48
C LEU A 236 -7.46 -2.96 8.68
N SER A 237 -7.33 -1.63 8.52
CA SER A 237 -7.53 -0.67 9.60
C SER A 237 -9.01 -0.44 9.95
N THR A 238 -9.93 -0.90 9.10
CA THR A 238 -11.38 -0.88 9.36
C THR A 238 -11.94 -2.30 9.52
N GLU A 239 -12.90 -2.50 10.44
CA GLU A 239 -13.57 -3.80 10.60
C GLU A 239 -14.61 -4.05 9.47
N TYR A 240 -15.27 -2.99 9.01
CA TYR A 240 -16.31 -3.04 7.99
C TYR A 240 -16.26 -1.82 7.07
N VAL A 241 -16.34 -2.06 5.77
CA VAL A 241 -16.48 -1.04 4.73
C VAL A 241 -17.90 -1.14 4.15
N MET A 242 -18.70 -0.08 4.31
CA MET A 242 -20.10 -0.05 3.83
C MET A 242 -20.95 -1.25 4.29
N GLY A 243 -20.68 -1.75 5.51
CA GLY A 243 -21.37 -2.91 6.10
C GLY A 243 -20.81 -4.27 5.66
N VAL A 244 -19.85 -4.31 4.75
CA VAL A 244 -19.16 -5.53 4.33
C VAL A 244 -17.90 -5.70 5.17
N GLY A 245 -17.68 -6.90 5.71
CA GLY A 245 -16.50 -7.17 6.52
C GLY A 245 -15.22 -7.00 5.72
N THR A 246 -14.25 -6.24 6.24
CA THR A 246 -12.99 -5.96 5.54
C THR A 246 -12.20 -7.24 5.28
N MET A 247 -12.31 -8.23 6.18
CA MET A 247 -11.75 -9.58 5.98
C MET A 247 -12.30 -10.27 4.74
N LEU A 248 -13.58 -10.11 4.40
CA LEU A 248 -14.15 -10.70 3.20
C LEU A 248 -13.57 -10.04 1.93
N LEU A 249 -13.43 -8.72 1.93
CA LEU A 249 -12.81 -7.99 0.83
C LEU A 249 -11.32 -8.35 0.68
N ALA A 250 -10.61 -8.52 1.79
CA ALA A 250 -9.23 -9.01 1.79
C ALA A 250 -9.14 -10.44 1.24
N TYR A 251 -10.02 -11.34 1.68
CA TYR A 251 -10.08 -12.71 1.20
C TYR A 251 -10.25 -12.76 -0.32
N PHE A 252 -11.17 -11.97 -0.89
CA PHE A 252 -11.31 -11.89 -2.34
C PHE A 252 -10.07 -11.37 -3.05
N ARG A 253 -9.43 -10.31 -2.52
CA ARG A 253 -8.22 -9.74 -3.11
C ARG A 253 -7.06 -10.75 -3.14
N MET A 254 -6.94 -11.61 -2.14
CA MET A 254 -5.90 -12.63 -2.05
C MET A 254 -6.21 -13.87 -2.91
N HIS A 255 -7.45 -14.34 -2.93
CA HIS A 255 -7.78 -15.62 -3.58
C HIS A 255 -8.22 -15.51 -5.05
N VAL A 256 -8.62 -14.33 -5.53
CA VAL A 256 -8.87 -14.14 -6.97
C VAL A 256 -7.59 -14.32 -7.82
N PRO A 257 -6.42 -13.76 -7.45
CA PRO A 257 -5.15 -14.08 -8.10
C PRO A 257 -4.89 -15.59 -8.16
N GLU A 258 -4.94 -16.28 -7.03
CA GLU A 258 -4.69 -17.73 -6.92
C GLU A 258 -5.66 -18.55 -7.77
N ALA A 259 -6.93 -18.14 -7.87
CA ALA A 259 -7.91 -18.85 -8.68
C ALA A 259 -7.65 -18.73 -10.19
N LEU A 260 -6.95 -17.67 -10.63
CA LEU A 260 -6.74 -17.32 -12.04
C LEU A 260 -5.31 -17.58 -12.53
N TYR A 261 -4.33 -17.59 -11.63
CA TYR A 261 -2.90 -17.70 -11.93
C TYR A 261 -2.21 -18.72 -11.03
N GLU A 262 -1.10 -19.27 -11.51
CA GLU A 262 -0.10 -19.97 -10.69
C GLU A 262 0.89 -18.91 -10.18
N CYS A 263 0.82 -18.61 -8.88
CA CYS A 263 1.58 -17.53 -8.21
C CYS A 263 2.62 -18.05 -7.21
N GLU A 264 2.90 -19.37 -7.19
CA GLU A 264 3.46 -20.07 -6.02
C GLU A 264 4.92 -19.69 -5.64
N GLU A 265 5.66 -18.96 -6.48
CA GLU A 265 7.08 -18.63 -6.18
C GLU A 265 7.53 -17.19 -6.51
N ASP A 266 6.76 -16.40 -7.27
CA ASP A 266 7.21 -15.09 -7.77
C ASP A 266 6.20 -13.98 -7.51
N LEU A 267 6.70 -12.88 -6.91
CA LEU A 267 5.92 -11.67 -6.64
C LEU A 267 5.77 -10.81 -7.90
N ASP A 268 6.53 -11.08 -8.97
CA ASP A 268 6.42 -10.33 -10.22
C ASP A 268 5.16 -10.76 -11.01
N PRO A 269 4.16 -9.87 -11.20
CA PRO A 269 2.97 -10.20 -11.97
C PRO A 269 3.25 -10.50 -13.45
N GLU A 270 4.44 -10.16 -13.98
CA GLU A 270 4.83 -10.52 -15.34
C GLU A 270 5.22 -11.99 -15.51
N SER A 271 5.56 -12.69 -14.43
CA SER A 271 5.92 -14.11 -14.46
C SER A 271 4.76 -15.06 -14.12
N TRP A 272 3.63 -14.51 -13.67
CA TRP A 272 2.44 -15.28 -13.31
C TRP A 272 1.89 -16.09 -14.50
N VAL A 273 1.72 -17.40 -14.31
CA VAL A 273 1.24 -18.30 -15.36
C VAL A 273 -0.29 -18.38 -15.32
N PRO A 274 -1.00 -18.07 -16.42
CA PRO A 274 -2.46 -18.11 -16.44
C PRO A 274 -2.97 -19.56 -16.32
N LYS A 275 -3.86 -19.81 -15.35
CA LYS A 275 -4.53 -21.12 -15.20
C LYS A 275 -5.54 -21.34 -16.32
N LYS A 276 -5.91 -22.61 -16.53
CA LYS A 276 -6.97 -23.00 -17.48
C LYS A 276 -8.26 -22.19 -17.27
N ARG A 277 -8.64 -21.94 -16.01
CA ARG A 277 -9.84 -21.16 -15.66
C ARG A 277 -9.82 -19.76 -16.26
N LEU A 278 -8.68 -19.07 -16.24
CA LEU A 278 -8.54 -17.75 -16.86
C LEU A 278 -8.67 -17.83 -18.39
N HIS A 279 -8.05 -18.84 -19.02
CA HIS A 279 -8.21 -19.07 -20.46
C HIS A 279 -9.67 -19.31 -20.85
N ASP A 280 -10.40 -20.09 -20.06
CA ASP A 280 -11.82 -20.37 -20.28
C ASP A 280 -12.65 -19.08 -20.16
N LEU A 281 -12.39 -18.23 -19.16
CA LEU A 281 -13.03 -16.93 -19.00
C LEU A 281 -12.77 -15.97 -20.17
N MET A 282 -11.53 -15.90 -20.67
CA MET A 282 -11.15 -15.06 -21.82
C MET A 282 -11.67 -15.59 -23.17
N ALA A 283 -12.06 -16.87 -23.23
CA ALA A 283 -12.62 -17.48 -24.44
C ALA A 283 -14.12 -17.18 -24.62
N LEU A 284 -14.79 -16.71 -23.57
CA LEU A 284 -16.21 -16.33 -23.60
C LEU A 284 -16.46 -15.25 -24.66
N GLN A 285 -17.58 -15.37 -25.38
CA GLN A 285 -18.02 -14.33 -26.32
C GLN A 285 -18.84 -13.25 -25.61
N ASP A 286 -19.63 -13.66 -24.63
CA ASP A 286 -20.47 -12.87 -23.75
C ASP A 286 -20.57 -13.54 -22.37
N GLY A 287 -21.18 -12.88 -21.39
CA GLY A 287 -21.39 -13.49 -20.05
C GLY A 287 -20.22 -13.38 -19.06
N HIS A 288 -19.18 -12.59 -19.38
CA HIS A 288 -18.00 -12.42 -18.52
C HIS A 288 -18.34 -11.98 -17.08
N GLU A 289 -19.29 -11.05 -16.92
CA GLU A 289 -19.71 -10.58 -15.60
C GLU A 289 -20.32 -11.70 -14.75
N GLN A 290 -21.18 -12.51 -15.36
CA GLN A 290 -21.82 -13.65 -14.70
C GLN A 290 -20.78 -14.70 -14.31
N ALA A 291 -19.83 -15.00 -15.20
CA ALA A 291 -18.78 -15.97 -14.93
C ALA A 291 -17.84 -15.51 -13.78
N VAL A 292 -17.50 -14.22 -13.72
CA VAL A 292 -16.73 -13.65 -12.60
C VAL A 292 -17.55 -13.67 -11.30
N GLN A 293 -18.85 -13.41 -11.37
CA GLN A 293 -19.73 -13.52 -10.21
C GLN A 293 -19.80 -14.96 -9.67
N GLU A 294 -19.84 -15.96 -10.55
CA GLU A 294 -19.79 -17.38 -10.17
C GLU A 294 -18.46 -17.74 -9.51
N LEU A 295 -17.35 -17.27 -10.08
CA LEU A 295 -16.02 -17.44 -9.49
C LEU A 295 -15.93 -16.86 -8.07
N ILE A 296 -16.34 -15.61 -7.88
CA ILE A 296 -16.29 -14.97 -6.56
C ILE A 296 -17.23 -15.67 -5.57
N ARG A 297 -18.35 -16.21 -6.05
CA ARG A 297 -19.26 -17.01 -5.22
C ARG A 297 -18.62 -18.35 -4.82
N GLU A 298 -17.87 -19.02 -5.71
CA GLU A 298 -17.10 -20.22 -5.37
C GLU A 298 -16.07 -19.93 -4.29
N ILE A 299 -15.26 -18.87 -4.47
CA ILE A 299 -14.28 -18.40 -3.49
C ILE A 299 -14.95 -18.11 -2.13
N PHE A 300 -16.11 -17.46 -2.14
CA PHE A 300 -16.88 -17.21 -0.91
C PHE A 300 -17.33 -18.50 -0.22
N TYR A 301 -17.79 -19.50 -0.98
CA TYR A 301 -18.19 -20.78 -0.40
C TYR A 301 -16.99 -21.54 0.17
N GLU A 302 -15.83 -21.49 -0.48
CA GLU A 302 -14.58 -22.03 0.06
C GLU A 302 -14.22 -21.35 1.39
N MET A 303 -14.35 -20.03 1.50
CA MET A 303 -14.13 -19.30 2.76
C MET A 303 -15.07 -19.78 3.89
N VAL A 304 -16.35 -20.00 3.59
CA VAL A 304 -17.38 -20.32 4.59
C VAL A 304 -17.41 -21.81 4.94
N LEU A 305 -17.15 -22.68 3.97
CA LEU A 305 -17.26 -24.14 4.11
C LEU A 305 -15.91 -24.84 4.26
N GLY A 306 -14.83 -24.25 3.74
CA GLY A 306 -13.46 -24.78 3.79
C GLY A 306 -12.73 -24.52 5.11
N GLY A 307 -13.32 -23.76 6.04
CA GLY A 307 -12.84 -23.66 7.44
C GLY A 307 -13.34 -24.79 8.35
N SER A 308 -14.01 -25.79 7.79
CA SER A 308 -14.40 -27.02 8.51
C SER A 308 -13.27 -28.06 8.38
N ASP A 309 -12.08 -27.73 8.89
CA ASP A 309 -11.11 -28.76 9.29
C ASP A 309 -11.67 -29.46 10.53
N ASP A 310 -12.64 -30.36 10.30
CA ASP A 310 -12.94 -31.51 11.16
C ASP A 310 -11.91 -32.63 10.91
N GLU A 311 -10.67 -32.27 10.58
CA GLU A 311 -9.51 -33.14 10.80
C GLU A 311 -8.96 -32.76 12.17
N GLU A 312 -9.58 -33.34 13.20
CA GLU A 312 -8.93 -33.50 14.50
C GLU A 312 -7.55 -34.10 14.23
N GLU A 313 -6.50 -33.26 14.26
CA GLU A 313 -5.14 -33.72 14.46
C GLU A 313 -5.16 -34.49 15.78
N ALA A 314 -5.33 -35.81 15.67
CA ALA A 314 -5.07 -36.74 16.73
C ALA A 314 -3.59 -36.57 17.08
N TRP A 315 -3.33 -35.75 18.10
CA TRP A 315 -2.10 -35.81 18.86
C TRP A 315 -2.05 -37.22 19.45
N ASP A 316 -1.45 -38.15 18.70
CA ASP A 316 -0.98 -39.41 19.26
C ASP A 316 0.06 -38.99 20.32
N ASP A 317 -0.37 -39.03 21.58
CA ASP A 317 0.48 -38.93 22.76
C ASP A 317 1.49 -40.10 22.72
N GLU A 318 2.57 -39.95 21.96
CA GLU A 318 3.78 -40.77 22.10
C GLU A 318 4.59 -40.26 23.30
N ASP A 319 4.06 -40.47 24.51
CA ASP A 319 4.82 -40.42 25.75
C ASP A 319 4.85 -41.83 26.35
N ASP A 320 5.82 -42.66 25.95
CA ASP A 320 6.37 -43.70 26.86
C ASP A 320 7.68 -44.32 26.36
N ILE A 321 8.77 -43.54 26.27
CA ILE A 321 10.13 -44.10 26.42
C ILE A 321 11.02 -43.11 27.19
N THR A 322 10.85 -43.04 28.51
CA THR A 322 11.97 -42.66 29.39
C THR A 322 12.77 -43.90 29.69
N ASP A 323 13.86 -44.10 28.94
CA ASP A 323 14.96 -44.99 29.32
C ASP A 323 15.67 -44.37 30.55
N GLU A 324 15.18 -44.70 31.74
CA GLU A 324 15.98 -44.68 32.95
C GLU A 324 16.91 -45.89 32.93
N ASP A 325 18.21 -45.69 32.68
CA ASP A 325 19.24 -46.52 33.30
C ASP A 325 20.61 -45.81 33.29
N ASP A 326 21.34 -46.07 34.39
CA ASP A 326 22.75 -45.80 34.70
C ASP A 326 23.08 -44.42 35.32
N LEU A 327 22.84 -44.22 36.62
CA LEU A 327 23.61 -44.70 37.80
C LEU A 327 25.10 -44.30 37.86
N MET A 328 25.35 -43.42 38.84
CA MET A 328 26.49 -43.39 39.78
C MET A 328 27.90 -43.00 39.29
N ASP A 329 28.41 -41.90 39.85
CA ASP A 329 29.61 -42.01 40.68
C ASP A 329 29.56 -41.00 41.84
N GLU A 330 29.48 -41.52 43.06
CA GLU A 330 29.86 -40.83 44.30
C GLU A 330 31.40 -40.83 44.40
N ALA A 331 31.98 -39.75 44.90
CA ALA A 331 32.82 -39.77 46.12
C ALA A 331 33.48 -38.41 46.38
N ASP A 332 33.67 -38.16 47.68
CA ASP A 332 34.39 -37.07 48.35
C ASP A 332 35.71 -36.59 47.71
#